data_AF-J9G3M8-F1
#
_entry.id   AF-J9G3M8-F1
#
_cell.length_a   1.000
_cell.length_b   1.000
_cell.length_c   1.000
_cell.angle_alpha   90.00
_cell.angle_beta   90.00
_cell.angle_gamma   90.00
#
_symmetry.space_group_name_H-M   'P 1'
#
loop_
_entity.id
_entity.type
_entity.pdbx_description
1 polymer ?
#
loop_
_entity_poly.entity_id
_entity_poly.type
_entity_poly.pdbx_seq_one_letter_code
_entity_poly.pdbx_strand_id
1 'polypeptide(L)' 'MFMALFSLGAKAQLTTSVKINEVLVVNEDNFVDDYGKRHPWLELYNNSAGTVDLGGCYLTDDKNN' A
#
# COMPACT_ATOMS: atom_id res chain seq x y z
N MET A 1 21.00 -33.55 -19.75
CA MET A 1 19.59 -33.37 -19.35
C MET A 1 19.45 -31.94 -18.84
N PHE A 2 18.97 -31.02 -19.67
CA PHE A 2 18.78 -29.61 -19.30
C PHE A 2 17.34 -29.49 -18.82
N MET A 3 17.13 -29.46 -17.50
CA MET A 3 15.80 -29.20 -16.94
C MET A 3 15.52 -27.70 -17.08
N ALA A 4 14.63 -27.36 -18.01
CA ALA A 4 13.98 -26.06 -18.00
C ALA A 4 13.06 -26.01 -16.77
N LEU A 5 13.46 -25.22 -15.77
CA LEU A 5 12.58 -24.83 -14.68
C LEU A 5 11.50 -23.92 -15.26
N PHE A 6 10.34 -24.49 -15.56
CA PHE A 6 9.15 -23.70 -15.81
C PHE A 6 8.76 -23.03 -14.48
N SER A 7 8.96 -21.72 -14.40
CA SER A 7 8.35 -20.92 -13.34
C SER A 7 6.84 -20.97 -13.55
N LEU A 8 6.14 -21.84 -12.80
CA LEU A 8 4.71 -21.64 -12.56
C LEU A 8 4.61 -20.25 -11.94
N GLY A 9 3.97 -19.31 -12.63
CA GLY A 9 3.76 -17.96 -12.12
C GLY A 9 2.98 -18.04 -10.81
N ALA A 10 3.69 -17.95 -9.68
CA ALA A 10 3.06 -17.86 -8.38
C ALA A 10 2.14 -16.64 -8.39
N LYS A 11 0.85 -16.84 -8.10
CA LYS A 11 -0.10 -15.74 -7.83
C LYS A 11 0.25 -15.15 -6.46
N ALA A 12 1.39 -14.47 -6.37
CA ALA A 12 1.86 -13.82 -5.15
C ALA A 12 1.27 -12.41 -4.96
N GLN A 13 0.56 -11.90 -5.97
CA GLN A 13 0.01 -10.55 -5.99
C GLN A 13 -1.46 -10.54 -5.63
N LEU A 14 -1.79 -9.94 -4.49
CA LEU A 14 -3.17 -9.69 -4.06
C LEU A 14 -3.27 -8.26 -3.50
N THR A 15 -4.41 -7.60 -3.71
CA THR A 15 -4.70 -6.29 -3.08
C THR A 15 -4.64 -6.37 -1.55
N THR A 16 -4.90 -7.55 -0.99
CA THR A 16 -4.78 -7.83 0.45
C THR A 16 -3.33 -7.77 0.97
N SER A 17 -2.32 -7.74 0.10
CA SER A 17 -0.91 -7.50 0.47
C SER A 17 -0.61 -6.04 0.80
N VAL A 18 -1.48 -5.10 0.39
CA VAL A 18 -1.36 -3.69 0.80
C VAL A 18 -1.97 -3.52 2.19
N LYS A 19 -1.21 -2.91 3.09
CA LYS A 19 -1.57 -2.65 4.48
C LYS A 19 -1.49 -1.16 4.77
N ILE A 20 -2.35 -0.68 5.66
CA ILE A 20 -2.10 0.60 6.35
C ILE A 20 -1.00 0.31 7.37
N ASN A 21 0.17 0.91 7.19
CA ASN A 21 1.32 0.68 8.07
C ASN A 21 1.39 1.73 9.19
N GLU A 22 1.10 2.99 8.85
CA GLU A 22 1.13 4.12 9.78
C GLU A 22 -0.07 5.04 9.56
N VAL A 23 -0.52 5.71 10.63
CA VAL A 23 -1.57 6.72 10.60
C VAL A 23 -1.16 7.87 11.51
N LEU A 24 -1.03 9.07 10.96
CA LEU A 24 -0.80 10.30 11.71
C LEU A 24 -1.97 11.25 11.53
N VAL A 25 -2.82 11.34 12.54
CA VAL A 25 -4.03 12.20 12.50
C VAL A 25 -3.70 13.65 12.79
N VAL A 26 -2.84 13.91 13.77
CA VAL A 26 -2.37 15.26 14.12
C VAL A 26 -0.88 15.33 13.85
N ASN A 27 -0.50 16.15 12.89
CA ASN A 27 0.88 16.30 12.44
C ASN A 27 1.47 17.60 13.02
N GLU A 28 2.27 17.47 14.08
CA GLU A 28 2.87 18.63 14.76
C GLU A 28 4.29 18.93 14.25
N ASP A 29 5.07 17.90 13.92
CA ASP A 29 6.51 18.01 13.67
C ASP A 29 7.02 17.20 12.46
N ASN A 30 6.16 16.45 11.76
CA ASN A 30 6.57 15.55 10.66
C ASN A 30 6.55 16.24 9.28
N PHE A 31 6.00 15.61 8.23
CA PHE A 31 5.97 16.15 6.87
C PHE A 31 5.19 17.46 6.76
N VAL A 32 5.66 18.36 5.90
CA VAL A 32 5.02 19.62 5.52
C VAL A 32 4.80 19.58 4.01
N ASP A 33 3.63 20.01 3.55
CA ASP A 33 3.33 20.09 2.12
C ASP A 33 4.01 21.29 1.43
N ASP A 34 3.85 21.39 0.11
CA ASP A 34 4.42 22.46 -0.70
C ASP A 34 3.87 23.87 -0.36
N TYR A 35 2.81 23.95 0.45
CA TYR A 35 2.18 25.19 0.91
C TYR A 35 2.56 25.53 2.36
N GLY A 36 3.49 24.78 2.97
CA GLY A 36 3.91 25.02 4.35
C GLY A 36 2.92 24.49 5.41
N LYS A 37 1.94 23.66 5.02
CA LYS A 37 0.94 23.11 5.93
C LYS A 37 1.27 21.68 6.36
N ARG A 38 0.85 21.36 7.59
CA ARG A 38 0.94 20.01 8.16
C ARG A 38 -0.43 19.36 8.08
N HIS A 39 -0.59 18.42 7.16
CA HIS A 39 -1.81 17.66 7.01
C HIS A 39 -1.70 16.28 7.65
N PRO A 40 -2.83 15.68 8.06
CA PRO A 40 -2.90 14.27 8.41
C PRO A 40 -2.46 13.42 7.23
N TRP A 41 -1.88 12.27 7.51
CA TRP A 41 -1.49 11.31 6.47
C TRP A 41 -1.51 9.89 7.00
N LEU A 42 -1.48 8.93 6.09
CA LEU A 42 -1.31 7.52 6.38
C LEU A 42 -0.35 6.89 5.37
N GLU A 43 0.27 5.78 5.75
CA GLU A 43 1.16 5.02 4.88
C GLU A 43 0.46 3.76 4.36
N LEU A 44 0.59 3.52 3.05
CA LEU A 44 0.28 2.24 2.45
C LEU A 44 1.58 1.46 2.20
N TYR A 45 1.71 0.30 2.84
CA TYR A 45 2.83 -0.60 2.64
C TYR A 45 2.42 -1.83 1.83
N ASN A 46 3.13 -2.08 0.74
CA ASN A 46 2.99 -3.29 -0.05
C ASN A 46 3.96 -4.36 0.48
N ASN A 47 3.44 -5.38 1.15
CA ASN A 47 4.26 -6.46 1.72
C ASN A 47 4.49 -7.64 0.76
N SER A 48 4.07 -7.54 -0.50
CA SER A 48 4.31 -8.56 -1.52
C SER A 48 5.69 -8.41 -2.16
N ALA A 49 6.12 -9.45 -2.88
CA ALA A 49 7.38 -9.42 -3.64
C ALA A 49 7.28 -8.69 -5.00
N GLY A 50 6.10 -8.13 -5.35
CA GLY A 50 5.84 -7.51 -6.65
C GLY A 50 4.95 -6.27 -6.58
N THR A 51 4.67 -5.65 -7.72
CA THR A 51 3.81 -4.45 -7.81
C THR A 51 2.33 -4.81 -7.66
N VAL A 52 1.62 -4.19 -6.70
CA VAL A 52 0.15 -4.35 -6.54
C VAL A 52 -0.55 -3.28 -7.36
N ASP A 53 -1.53 -3.69 -8.16
CA ASP A 53 -2.49 -2.77 -8.76
C ASP A 53 -3.59 -2.43 -7.75
N LEU A 54 -3.77 -1.14 -7.49
CA LEU A 54 -4.83 -0.60 -6.61
C LEU A 54 -6.02 -0.04 -7.42
N GLY A 55 -6.03 -0.21 -8.73
CA GLY A 55 -7.16 0.17 -9.59
C GLY A 55 -8.47 -0.42 -9.08
N GLY A 56 -9.45 0.46 -8.84
CA GLY A 56 -10.76 0.08 -8.31
C GLY A 56 -10.83 -0.11 -6.79
N CYS A 57 -9.71 -0.03 -6.06
CA CYS A 57 -9.74 0.08 -4.61
C CYS A 57 -10.12 1.50 -4.18
N TYR A 58 -10.71 1.63 -3.00
CA TYR A 58 -11.01 2.90 -2.36
C TYR A 58 -10.63 2.85 -0.89
N LEU A 59 -10.40 4.02 -0.32
CA LEU A 59 -10.14 4.21 1.11
C LEU A 59 -11.40 4.77 1.76
N THR A 60 -11.81 4.21 2.89
CA THR A 60 -13.00 4.63 3.62
C THR A 60 -12.75 4.59 5.13
N ASP A 61 -13.36 5.52 5.85
CA ASP A 61 -13.48 5.55 7.31
C ASP A 61 -14.91 5.17 7.77
N ASP A 62 -15.82 4.88 6.84
CA ASP A 62 -17.14 4.34 7.15
C ASP A 62 -17.02 2.85 7.52
N LYS A 63 -17.43 2.53 8.74
CA LYS A 63 -17.44 1.17 9.27
C LYS A 63 -18.36 0.21 8.48
N ASN A 64 -19.27 0.73 7.66
CA ASN A 64 -20.26 -0.05 6.93
C ASN A 64 -19.95 -0.27 5.44
N ASN A 65 -18.80 0.23 4.95
CA ASN A 65 -18.24 -0.17 3.66
C ASN A 65 -17.31 -1.38 3.82
#